data_AF-A0A060SH42-F1
#
_entry.id   AF-A0A060SH42-F1
#
_cell.length_a   1.000
_cell.length_b   1.000
_cell.length_c   1.000
_cell.angle_alpha   90.00
_cell.angle_beta   90.00
_cell.angle_gamma   90.00
#
_symmetry.space_group_name_H-M   'P 1'
#
loop_
_entity.id
_entity.type
_entity.pdbx_description
1 polymer ?
#
loop_
_entity_poly.entity_id
_entity_poly.type
_entity_poly.pdbx_seq_one_letter_code
_entity_poly.pdbx_strand_id
1 'polypeptide(L)'
;MPRKPKTIPGPSRLSGILARLTQEPRPHLPNLKSLRLTYAYRNDHFGARHFVKEDLPRIRYANPTVDIQVDKKPKTKEETWKPELVVELKNGTTHKLDIDGKWSTAIFYELMELSAGSWWQKYKKERATVGQPTTPPPPPRAKTGAAAVLP
;
A
#
# COMPACT_ATOMS: atom_id res chain seq x y z
N MET A 1 4.84 31.20 41.47
CA MET A 1 5.71 31.30 40.26
C MET A 1 5.50 30.07 39.38
N PRO A 2 5.16 30.23 38.09
CA PRO A 2 4.99 29.09 37.18
C PRO A 2 6.34 28.45 36.85
N ARG A 3 6.46 27.14 37.06
CA ARG A 3 7.68 26.38 36.75
C ARG A 3 7.80 26.18 35.23
N LYS A 4 8.89 26.63 34.62
CA LYS A 4 9.19 26.37 33.21
C LYS A 4 9.32 24.85 32.97
N PRO A 5 8.65 24.27 31.97
CA PRO A 5 8.80 22.85 31.67
C PRO A 5 10.25 22.55 31.23
N LYS A 6 10.84 21.51 31.84
CA LYS A 6 12.26 21.13 31.74
C LYS A 6 12.61 20.37 30.45
N THR A 7 11.67 20.22 29.51
CA THR A 7 11.84 19.40 28.31
C THR A 7 11.10 20.06 27.16
N ILE A 8 11.80 20.28 26.05
CA ILE A 8 11.16 20.64 24.79
C ILE A 8 10.28 19.45 24.42
N PRO A 9 8.94 19.59 24.38
CA PRO A 9 8.09 18.47 24.02
C PRO A 9 8.49 18.01 22.62
N GLY A 10 8.87 16.72 22.51
CA GLY A 10 9.14 16.10 21.21
C GLY A 10 7.93 16.23 20.28
N PRO A 11 8.10 15.92 18.98
CA PRO A 11 7.00 16.04 18.03
C PRO A 11 5.77 15.31 18.54
N SER A 12 4.63 16.01 18.54
CA SER A 12 3.34 15.45 18.94
C SER A 12 3.03 14.16 18.16
N ARG A 13 2.26 13.24 18.76
CA ARG A 13 1.79 12.03 18.07
C ARG A 13 1.06 12.37 16.76
N LEU A 14 0.30 13.48 16.75
CA LEU A 14 -0.38 13.98 15.56
C LEU A 14 0.59 14.41 14.47
N SER A 15 1.66 15.14 14.81
CA SER A 15 2.68 15.50 13.82
C SER A 15 3.37 14.29 13.20
N GLY A 16 3.60 13.22 13.98
CA GLY A 16 4.15 11.97 13.46
C GLY A 16 3.19 11.25 12.50
N ILE A 17 1.89 11.23 12.81
CA ILE A 17 0.87 10.65 11.93
C ILE A 17 0.74 11.46 10.64
N LEU A 18 0.68 12.79 10.73
CA LEU A 18 0.61 13.67 9.56
C LEU A 18 1.83 13.47 8.66
N ALA A 19 3.05 13.41 9.21
CA ALA A 19 4.26 13.16 8.44
C ALA A 19 4.17 11.87 7.62
N ARG A 20 3.58 10.79 8.17
CA ARG A 20 3.34 9.53 7.45
C ARG A 20 2.25 9.66 6.37
N LEU A 21 1.15 10.34 6.69
CA LEU A 21 0.04 10.55 5.75
C LEU A 21 0.44 11.42 4.55
N THR A 22 1.31 12.41 4.77
CA THR A 22 1.79 13.32 3.74
C THR A 22 3.08 12.86 3.06
N GLN A 23 3.58 11.67 3.40
CA GLN A 23 4.82 11.10 2.86
C GLN A 23 4.72 10.93 1.34
N GLU A 24 5.78 11.28 0.63
CA GLU A 24 5.91 11.09 -0.81
C GLU A 24 6.19 9.62 -1.17
N PRO A 25 5.60 9.07 -2.25
CA PRO A 25 4.66 9.71 -3.18
C PRO A 25 3.26 9.89 -2.58
N ARG A 26 2.65 11.06 -2.81
CA ARG A 26 1.28 11.34 -2.34
C ARG A 26 0.27 10.63 -3.26
N PRO A 27 -0.54 9.68 -2.77
CA PRO A 27 -1.43 8.90 -3.62
C PRO A 27 -2.69 9.69 -4.01
N HIS A 28 -2.56 10.70 -4.87
CA HIS A 28 -3.70 11.42 -5.41
C HIS A 28 -4.27 10.66 -6.61
N LEU A 29 -5.50 10.16 -6.49
CA LEU A 29 -6.13 9.23 -7.43
C LEU A 29 -7.42 9.85 -8.00
N PRO A 30 -7.31 10.84 -8.91
CA PRO A 30 -8.48 11.59 -9.39
C PRO A 30 -9.46 10.73 -10.18
N ASN A 31 -8.99 9.65 -10.80
CA ASN A 31 -9.79 8.78 -11.66
C ASN A 31 -10.48 7.65 -10.90
N LEU A 32 -10.19 7.48 -9.61
CA LEU A 32 -10.70 6.38 -8.81
C LEU A 32 -12.07 6.76 -8.22
N LYS A 33 -13.03 5.84 -8.32
CA LYS A 33 -14.39 5.98 -7.77
C LYS A 33 -14.55 5.14 -6.51
N SER A 34 -14.27 3.84 -6.62
CA SER A 34 -14.32 2.91 -5.50
C SER A 34 -13.13 1.96 -5.50
N LEU A 35 -12.72 1.53 -4.30
CA LEU A 35 -11.70 0.53 -4.09
C LEU A 35 -12.23 -0.51 -3.11
N ARG A 36 -12.32 -1.76 -3.57
CA ARG A 36 -12.73 -2.89 -2.73
C ARG A 36 -11.60 -3.89 -2.64
N LEU A 37 -11.16 -4.15 -1.42
CA LEU A 37 -10.07 -5.06 -1.14
C LEU A 37 -10.58 -6.23 -0.30
N THR A 38 -10.36 -7.45 -0.79
CA THR A 38 -10.71 -8.68 -0.07
C THR A 38 -9.42 -9.43 0.29
N TYR A 39 -9.17 -9.66 1.58
CA TYR A 39 -7.98 -10.38 2.02
C TYR A 39 -8.22 -11.19 3.31
N ALA A 40 -7.32 -12.14 3.57
CA ALA A 40 -7.44 -13.06 4.70
C ALA A 40 -7.10 -12.35 6.00
N TYR A 41 -7.98 -12.47 7.00
CA TYR A 41 -7.75 -11.82 8.29
C TYR A 41 -6.47 -12.33 9.00
N ARG A 42 -6.16 -13.63 8.86
CA ARG A 42 -5.02 -14.30 9.50
C ARG A 42 -4.22 -15.16 8.53
N ASN A 43 -2.95 -15.37 8.89
CA ASN A 43 -1.95 -16.26 8.29
C ASN A 43 -1.54 -16.02 6.84
N ASP A 44 -2.44 -15.49 6.02
CA ASP A 44 -2.20 -15.34 4.59
C ASP A 44 -2.26 -13.87 4.12
N HIS A 45 -1.77 -13.65 2.91
CA HIS A 45 -1.84 -12.38 2.18
C HIS A 45 -1.16 -11.21 2.93
N PHE A 46 0.08 -11.44 3.41
CA PHE A 46 0.85 -10.45 4.17
C PHE A 46 0.98 -9.11 3.43
N GLY A 47 1.21 -9.14 2.11
CA GLY A 47 1.29 -7.92 1.30
C GLY A 47 0.01 -7.08 1.34
N ALA A 48 -1.16 -7.72 1.22
CA ALA A 48 -2.45 -7.05 1.34
C ALA A 48 -2.67 -6.47 2.74
N ARG A 49 -2.26 -7.19 3.80
CA ARG A 49 -2.34 -6.71 5.19
C ARG A 49 -1.45 -5.49 5.42
N HIS A 50 -0.23 -5.52 4.90
CA HIS A 50 0.70 -4.39 4.98
C HIS A 50 0.17 -3.19 4.19
N PHE A 51 -0.38 -3.41 2.99
CA PHE A 51 -1.01 -2.36 2.19
C PHE A 51 -2.17 -1.68 2.94
N VAL A 52 -3.05 -2.44 3.58
CA VAL A 52 -4.16 -1.90 4.39
C VAL A 52 -3.67 -1.09 5.59
N LYS A 53 -2.57 -1.52 6.21
CA LYS A 53 -2.04 -0.88 7.40
C LYS A 53 -1.29 0.41 7.08
N GLU A 54 -0.46 0.40 6.04
CA GLU A 54 0.49 1.49 5.74
C GLU A 54 -0.01 2.41 4.62
N ASP A 55 -0.53 1.86 3.53
CA ASP A 55 -0.84 2.63 2.31
C ASP A 55 -2.29 3.10 2.25
N LEU A 56 -3.24 2.30 2.72
CA LEU A 56 -4.67 2.65 2.69
C LEU A 56 -5.01 3.93 3.46
N PRO A 57 -4.47 4.18 4.68
CA PRO A 57 -4.69 5.46 5.37
C PRO A 57 -4.18 6.66 4.56
N ARG A 58 -3.05 6.50 3.86
CA ARG A 58 -2.46 7.54 3.01
C ARG A 58 -3.37 7.82 1.80
N ILE A 59 -3.91 6.78 1.17
CA ILE A 59 -4.86 6.87 0.05
C ILE A 59 -6.15 7.57 0.48
N ARG A 60 -6.71 7.18 1.64
CA ARG A 60 -7.93 7.80 2.19
C ARG A 60 -7.71 9.28 2.52
N TYR A 61 -6.55 9.62 3.07
CA TYR A 61 -6.20 11.00 3.42
C TYR A 61 -6.07 11.89 2.17
N ALA A 62 -5.44 11.38 1.10
CA ALA A 62 -5.30 12.11 -0.15
C ALA A 62 -6.61 12.19 -0.97
N ASN A 63 -7.51 11.22 -0.81
CA ASN A 63 -8.76 11.12 -1.58
C ASN A 63 -9.95 10.86 -0.64
N PRO A 64 -10.50 11.90 0.02
CA PRO A 64 -11.61 11.73 0.95
C PRO A 64 -12.90 11.24 0.27
N THR A 65 -13.11 11.61 -0.99
CA THR A 65 -14.33 11.32 -1.77
C THR A 65 -14.44 9.89 -2.27
N VAL A 66 -13.37 9.10 -2.22
CA VAL A 66 -13.34 7.73 -2.74
C VAL A 66 -14.07 6.79 -1.78
N ASP A 67 -14.90 5.89 -2.29
CA ASP A 67 -15.42 4.79 -1.45
C ASP A 67 -14.34 3.70 -1.31
N ILE A 68 -14.00 3.32 -0.08
CA ILE A 68 -12.99 2.28 0.19
C ILE A 68 -13.62 1.24 1.10
N GLN A 69 -13.79 0.03 0.57
CA GLN A 69 -14.36 -1.12 1.25
C GLN A 69 -13.29 -2.18 1.48
N VAL A 70 -13.22 -2.70 2.70
CA VAL A 70 -12.21 -3.67 3.11
C VAL A 70 -12.89 -4.89 3.70
N ASP A 71 -12.94 -5.96 2.91
CA ASP A 71 -13.56 -7.22 3.30
C ASP A 71 -12.51 -8.18 3.87
N LYS A 72 -12.55 -8.34 5.19
CA LYS A 72 -11.66 -9.23 5.93
C LYS A 72 -12.37 -10.56 6.14
N LYS A 73 -12.07 -11.56 5.31
CA LYS A 73 -12.65 -12.89 5.45
C LYS A 73 -11.77 -13.79 6.33
N PRO A 74 -12.33 -14.52 7.30
CA PRO A 74 -11.59 -15.55 8.01
C PRO A 74 -11.27 -16.69 7.02
N LYS A 75 -10.00 -17.09 6.96
CA LYS A 75 -9.55 -18.22 6.14
C LYS A 75 -9.37 -19.43 7.05
N THR A 76 -10.12 -20.50 6.82
CA THR A 76 -9.85 -21.82 7.40
C THR A 76 -8.69 -22.47 6.65
N LYS A 77 -7.96 -23.40 7.29
CA LYS A 77 -6.75 -24.02 6.70
C LYS A 77 -7.02 -24.78 5.39
N GLU A 78 -8.27 -25.17 5.16
CA GLU A 78 -8.69 -25.98 4.01
C GLU A 78 -9.11 -25.13 2.81
N GLU A 79 -9.52 -23.87 3.02
CA GLU A 79 -9.96 -22.99 1.94
C GLU A 79 -8.78 -22.19 1.40
N THR A 80 -8.30 -22.54 0.21
CA THR A 80 -7.30 -21.73 -0.52
C THR A 80 -8.01 -20.74 -1.43
N TRP A 81 -8.37 -19.58 -0.90
CA TRP A 81 -8.88 -18.45 -1.69
C TRP A 81 -7.80 -17.38 -1.87
N LYS A 82 -7.81 -16.73 -3.03
CA LYS A 82 -6.85 -15.69 -3.43
C LYS A 82 -7.35 -14.29 -3.05
N PRO A 83 -6.47 -13.39 -2.59
CA PRO A 83 -6.86 -12.03 -2.31
C PRO A 83 -7.13 -11.26 -3.61
N GLU A 84 -8.18 -10.45 -3.59
CA GLU A 84 -8.62 -9.69 -4.76
C GLU A 84 -8.70 -8.20 -4.42
N LEU A 85 -8.18 -7.38 -5.33
CA LEU A 85 -8.34 -5.92 -5.31
C LEU A 85 -9.19 -5.52 -6.52
N VAL A 86 -10.39 -5.01 -6.25
CA VAL A 86 -11.30 -4.48 -7.25
C VAL A 86 -11.20 -2.96 -7.23
N VAL A 87 -10.85 -2.38 -8.38
CA VAL A 87 -10.73 -0.94 -8.58
C VAL A 87 -11.78 -0.50 -9.57
N GLU A 88 -12.69 0.36 -9.16
CA GLU A 88 -13.65 0.99 -10.05
C GLU A 88 -13.22 2.42 -10.35
N LEU A 89 -13.06 2.70 -11.64
CA LEU A 89 -12.70 4.01 -12.13
C LEU A 89 -13.96 4.83 -12.44
N LYS A 90 -13.82 6.16 -12.46
CA LYS A 90 -14.94 7.09 -12.76
C LYS A 90 -15.49 6.94 -14.18
N ASN A 91 -14.70 6.38 -15.10
CA ASN A 91 -15.12 6.05 -16.46
C ASN A 91 -16.02 4.79 -16.53
N GLY A 92 -16.28 4.12 -15.40
CA GLY A 92 -17.07 2.88 -15.33
C GLY A 92 -16.26 1.61 -15.59
N THR A 93 -14.94 1.70 -15.79
CA THR A 93 -14.08 0.51 -15.93
C THR A 93 -13.77 -0.09 -14.56
N THR A 94 -14.01 -1.39 -14.43
CA THR A 94 -13.66 -2.16 -13.24
C THR A 94 -12.46 -3.05 -13.53
N HIS A 95 -11.37 -2.85 -12.77
CA HIS A 95 -10.19 -3.70 -12.83
C HIS A 95 -10.17 -4.63 -11.62
N LYS A 96 -10.05 -5.93 -11.87
CA LYS A 96 -9.79 -6.94 -10.83
C LYS A 96 -8.32 -7.31 -10.87
N LEU A 97 -7.62 -7.06 -9.78
CA LEU A 97 -6.20 -7.37 -9.61
C LEU A 97 -6.05 -8.53 -8.62
N ASP A 98 -5.39 -9.58 -9.07
CA ASP A 98 -4.87 -10.63 -8.18
C ASP A 98 -3.65 -10.04 -7.43
N ILE A 99 -3.72 -10.08 -6.10
CA ILE A 99 -2.66 -9.56 -5.21
C ILE A 99 -1.98 -10.68 -4.42
N ASP A 100 -2.21 -11.94 -4.80
CA ASP A 100 -1.57 -13.07 -4.16
C ASP A 100 -0.04 -13.02 -4.31
N GLY A 101 0.68 -13.28 -3.22
CA GLY A 101 2.15 -13.23 -3.20
C GLY A 101 2.79 -11.86 -3.49
N LYS A 102 2.01 -10.80 -3.77
CA LYS A 102 2.53 -9.47 -4.07
C LYS A 102 2.91 -8.72 -2.79
N TRP A 103 3.94 -7.89 -2.89
CA TRP A 103 4.34 -6.98 -1.82
C TRP A 103 3.42 -5.76 -1.77
N SER A 104 3.25 -5.14 -0.60
CA SER A 104 2.41 -3.94 -0.46
C SER A 104 2.85 -2.82 -1.42
N THR A 105 4.15 -2.64 -1.58
CA THR A 105 4.72 -1.67 -2.52
C THR A 105 4.32 -1.99 -3.96
N ALA A 106 4.37 -3.26 -4.39
CA ALA A 106 3.94 -3.62 -5.75
C ALA A 106 2.45 -3.32 -5.98
N ILE A 107 1.58 -3.66 -5.02
CA ILE A 107 0.15 -3.36 -5.07
C ILE A 107 -0.10 -1.85 -5.17
N PHE A 108 0.63 -1.06 -4.37
CA PHE A 108 0.54 0.39 -4.41
C PHE A 108 0.94 0.96 -5.79
N TYR A 109 2.05 0.51 -6.37
CA TYR A 109 2.51 0.99 -7.66
C TYR A 109 1.56 0.59 -8.80
N GLU A 110 1.00 -0.62 -8.77
CA GLU A 110 -0.03 -1.05 -9.73
C GLU A 110 -1.29 -0.19 -9.62
N LEU A 111 -1.76 0.08 -8.41
CA LEU A 111 -2.92 0.95 -8.19
C LEU A 111 -2.66 2.36 -8.73
N MET A 112 -1.48 2.90 -8.46
CA MET A 112 -1.07 4.23 -8.93
C MET A 112 -0.99 4.28 -10.46
N GLU A 113 -0.48 3.23 -11.10
CA GLU A 113 -0.43 3.16 -12.56
C GLU A 113 -1.82 3.25 -13.19
N LEU A 114 -2.81 2.60 -12.56
CA LEU A 114 -4.18 2.59 -13.06
C LEU A 114 -4.94 3.88 -12.79
N SER A 115 -4.68 4.55 -11.66
CA SER A 115 -5.59 5.59 -11.15
C SER A 115 -4.97 6.97 -10.93
N ALA A 116 -3.64 7.09 -10.88
CA ALA A 116 -2.96 8.35 -10.57
C ALA A 116 -2.78 9.25 -11.82
N GLY A 117 -2.84 8.70 -13.04
CA GLY A 117 -2.82 9.48 -14.27
C GLY A 117 -1.48 10.19 -14.54
N SER A 118 -1.54 11.44 -15.02
CA SER A 118 -0.38 12.15 -15.57
C SER A 118 0.66 12.60 -14.54
N TRP A 119 0.27 12.88 -13.30
CA TRP A 119 1.21 13.32 -12.27
C TRP A 119 2.16 12.19 -11.86
N TRP A 120 1.68 10.95 -11.85
CA TRP A 120 2.48 9.78 -11.49
C TRP A 120 3.58 9.51 -12.52
N GLN A 121 3.28 9.72 -13.80
CA GLN A 121 4.28 9.65 -14.85
C GLN A 121 5.36 10.74 -14.73
N LYS A 122 4.98 11.96 -14.30
CA LYS A 122 5.94 13.02 -13.98
C LYS A 122 6.84 12.64 -12.80
N TYR A 123 6.23 12.16 -11.71
CA TYR A 123 6.97 11.69 -10.54
C TYR A 123 7.97 10.58 -10.88
N LYS A 124 7.57 9.61 -11.72
CA LYS A 124 8.48 8.55 -12.19
C LYS A 124 9.68 9.11 -12.97
N LYS A 125 9.44 10.08 -13.85
CA LYS A 125 10.51 10.74 -14.63
C LYS A 125 11.46 11.52 -13.72
N GLU A 126 10.94 12.27 -12.76
CA GLU A 126 11.74 13.02 -11.78
C GLU A 126 12.58 12.09 -10.88
N ARG A 127 12.05 10.92 -10.52
CA ARG A 127 12.81 9.94 -9.72
C ARG A 127 13.87 9.21 -10.54
N ALA A 128 13.59 8.97 -11.82
CA ALA A 128 14.54 8.40 -12.76
C ALA A 128 15.72 9.35 -13.01
N THR A 129 15.49 10.66 -13.09
CA THR A 129 16.57 11.66 -13.23
C THR A 129 17.43 11.79 -11.97
N VAL A 130 16.84 11.56 -10.79
CA VAL A 130 17.55 11.57 -9.49
C VAL A 130 18.28 10.24 -9.21
N GLY A 131 18.18 9.25 -10.10
CA GLY A 131 18.89 7.96 -9.97
C GLY A 131 18.35 7.06 -8.85
N GLN A 132 17.14 7.33 -8.34
CA GLN A 132 16.49 6.45 -7.37
C GLN A 132 15.64 5.38 -8.08
N PRO A 133 15.71 4.10 -7.67
CA PRO A 133 14.95 3.03 -8.31
C PRO A 133 13.45 3.31 -8.20
N THR A 134 12.82 3.50 -9.36
CA THR A 134 11.40 3.82 -9.52
C THR A 134 10.51 2.60 -9.45
N THR A 135 11.09 1.40 -9.35
CA THR A 135 10.40 0.13 -9.22
C THR A 135 10.68 -0.46 -7.84
N PRO A 136 9.67 -1.06 -7.18
CA PRO A 136 9.92 -1.80 -5.96
C PRO A 136 10.98 -2.88 -6.23
N PRO A 137 11.95 -3.08 -5.32
CA PRO A 137 12.91 -4.16 -5.47
C PRO A 137 12.14 -5.48 -5.61
N PRO A 138 12.59 -6.39 -6.50
CA PRO A 138 11.99 -7.70 -6.62
C PRO A 138 12.01 -8.38 -5.24
N PRO A 139 11.01 -9.22 -4.93
CA PRO A 139 10.98 -9.92 -3.64
C PRO A 139 12.32 -10.65 -3.46
N PRO A 140 12.96 -10.57 -2.26
CA PRO A 140 14.10 -11.41 -1.96
C PRO A 140 13.66 -12.85 -2.24
N ARG A 141 14.38 -13.53 -3.12
CA ARG A 141 14.12 -14.94 -3.45
C ARG A 141 14.01 -15.69 -2.13
N ALA A 142 12.91 -16.41 -1.93
CA ALA A 142 12.76 -17.30 -0.79
C ALA A 142 14.06 -18.11 -0.70
N LYS A 143 14.74 -18.06 0.46
CA LYS A 143 15.93 -18.89 0.67
C LYS A 143 15.45 -20.33 0.58
N THR A 144 15.63 -20.97 -0.57
CA THR A 144 15.49 -22.42 -0.72
C THR A 144 16.60 -23.03 0.12
N GLY A 145 16.28 -23.30 1.39
CA GLY A 145 17.11 -24.10 2.26
C GLY A 145 17.06 -25.54 1.77
N ALA A 146 17.98 -25.91 0.87
CA ALA A 146 18.26 -27.30 0.49
C ALA A 146 19.54 -27.37 -0.38
N ALA A 147 20.70 -27.22 0.25
CA ALA A 147 22.00 -27.75 -0.20
C ALA A 147 22.93 -27.69 1.03
N ALA A 148 23.46 -28.75 1.61
CA ALA A 148 23.48 -30.15 1.24
C ALA A 148 23.49 -30.98 2.53
N VAL A 149 22.56 -31.92 2.63
CA VAL A 149 22.75 -33.15 3.41
C VAL A 149 23.77 -33.96 2.61
N LEU A 150 24.96 -34.17 3.16
CA LEU A 150 25.86 -35.23 2.70
C LEU A 150 25.76 -36.37 3.74
N PRO A 151 25.73 -37.65 3.29
CA PRO A 151 25.79 -38.81 4.18
C PRO A 151 27.13 -38.89 4.92
#